data_AF-A0A139RBD0-F1
#
_entry.id   AF-A0A139RBD0-F1
#
_cell.length_a   1.000
_cell.length_b   1.000
_cell.length_c   1.000
_cell.angle_alpha   90.00
_cell.angle_beta   90.00
_cell.angle_gamma   90.00
#
_symmetry.space_group_name_H-M   'P 1'
#
loop_
_entity.id
_entity.type
_entity.pdbx_description
1 polymer ?
#
loop_
_entity_poly.entity_id
_entity_poly.type
_entity_poly.pdbx_seq_one_letter_code
_entity_poly.pdbx_strand_id
1 'polypeptide(L)'
;MNFPLLSSNTYVNGARLFEAATIVDKNKDVEGDEFVVIGVTTPETATKTHPKNVKGVTFTEPIAEVNKVIEEIQAKALAEGKDYKHYVVLAHLGVDTTTPVEWRGSTLAEALSKNPLLKGKRVTVIDGHSHTVESTTYGDNVTYNQTGSYLHNVGKITYKSRQLLGNPSQIPAADAKKLEANPKIAVMVKEIKQKYDAENAVEVVSNSPVELNGDRENVRVRETNLGNVVADSLYQYGQTGFSHPTDIAVTNGGGLRETIAKGKPITKGNVIAVLPFGNTISQIQVTGQQVLDMFEKSLGSILQVDKAGKTVLDENGQPLLEPSGGFLQISGAKVYYDTNLAAGKRILAVQVKNRVTGLYEKLDFEKVYYLATNDFLAAGGDGYTMLGGAREEGPSMDAAFEDYLKTADLTQYEKVNPNSRTISVDSKTFKLAEEQGKEQEPAKPEKDSATNPAKPEKDQAVTPTKPGKNQETTPAGSGKDAVKPGKVQTTTPATSETDSTTKITQSEKDQATKPTQPSTVKVDYKVADKFTDKTVVSEKLLPNTGSEQSIFMMLLGMILGATALWTSRKQEK
;
A
#
# COMPACT_ATOMS: atom_id res chain seq x y z
N MET A 1 -7.52 22.13 16.68
CA MET A 1 -6.11 22.03 16.24
C MET A 1 -5.60 23.45 16.03
N ASN A 2 -4.37 23.76 16.45
CA ASN A 2 -3.83 25.14 16.44
C ASN A 2 -2.85 25.38 15.26
N PHE A 3 -2.98 24.62 14.18
CA PHE A 3 -2.17 24.72 12.97
C PHE A 3 -3.06 24.45 11.73
N PRO A 4 -2.71 25.01 10.55
CA PRO A 4 -3.51 24.82 9.34
C PRO A 4 -3.33 23.41 8.76
N LEU A 5 -4.40 22.91 8.13
CA LEU A 5 -4.35 21.74 7.25
C LEU A 5 -4.30 22.23 5.81
N LEU A 6 -3.30 21.79 5.05
CA LEU A 6 -3.02 22.33 3.71
C LEU A 6 -3.22 21.25 2.64
N SER A 7 -3.94 21.61 1.57
CA SER A 7 -3.99 20.83 0.34
C SER A 7 -4.48 21.71 -0.80
N SER A 8 -3.61 21.96 -1.78
CA SER A 8 -3.91 22.81 -2.93
C SER A 8 -4.84 22.13 -3.94
N ASN A 9 -4.76 20.80 -4.06
CA ASN A 9 -5.40 20.01 -5.11
C ASN A 9 -6.61 19.20 -4.66
N THR A 10 -7.09 19.39 -3.43
CA THR A 10 -8.30 18.73 -2.93
C THR A 10 -9.50 19.67 -3.02
N TYR A 11 -10.51 19.26 -3.77
CA TYR A 11 -11.70 20.07 -4.05
C TYR A 11 -12.97 19.36 -3.61
N VAL A 12 -13.96 20.14 -3.16
CA VAL A 12 -15.34 19.71 -2.93
C VAL A 12 -16.26 20.64 -3.69
N ASN A 13 -17.09 20.09 -4.58
CA ASN A 13 -18.03 20.86 -5.40
C ASN A 13 -17.37 22.06 -6.14
N GLY A 14 -16.14 21.89 -6.62
CA GLY A 14 -15.41 22.92 -7.38
C GLY A 14 -14.67 23.97 -6.55
N ALA A 15 -14.73 23.92 -5.21
CA ALA A 15 -13.94 24.78 -4.32
C ALA A 15 -12.86 23.98 -3.58
N ARG A 16 -11.69 24.59 -3.30
CA ARG A 16 -10.64 23.95 -2.50
C ARG A 16 -11.19 23.64 -1.11
N LEU A 17 -11.04 22.39 -0.65
CA LEU A 17 -11.52 21.94 0.66
C LEU A 17 -10.65 22.49 1.81
N PHE A 18 -9.35 22.65 1.54
CA PHE A 18 -8.35 23.12 2.49
C PHE A 18 -7.72 24.42 1.98
N GLU A 19 -7.05 25.14 2.89
CA GLU A 19 -6.16 26.20 2.46
C GLU A 19 -5.05 25.61 1.57
N ALA A 20 -4.77 26.27 0.45
CA ALA A 20 -3.74 25.78 -0.47
C ALA A 20 -2.33 25.96 0.09
N ALA A 21 -2.14 27.07 0.82
CA ALA A 21 -0.86 27.48 1.37
C ALA A 21 -1.02 28.37 2.59
N THR A 22 0.04 28.50 3.37
CA THR A 22 0.18 29.48 4.45
C THR A 22 1.57 30.15 4.39
N ILE A 23 1.70 31.32 5.00
CA ILE A 23 2.99 32.01 5.14
C ILE A 23 3.44 31.89 6.59
N VAL A 24 4.57 31.23 6.81
CA VAL A 24 5.22 31.15 8.12
C VAL A 24 6.27 32.24 8.17
N ASP A 25 5.95 33.30 8.88
CA ASP A 25 6.84 34.42 9.17
C ASP A 25 7.41 34.22 10.58
N LYS A 26 8.74 34.04 10.66
CA LYS A 26 9.41 33.75 11.93
C LYS A 26 9.63 35.03 12.72
N ASN A 27 9.98 36.11 12.04
CA ASN A 27 10.10 37.43 12.61
C ASN A 27 9.59 38.48 11.63
N LYS A 28 8.46 39.09 11.97
CA LYS A 28 7.77 40.12 11.17
C LYS A 28 8.63 41.35 10.85
N ASP A 29 9.71 41.55 11.61
CA ASP A 29 10.65 42.65 11.43
C ASP A 29 11.80 42.31 10.45
N VAL A 30 11.85 41.08 9.93
CA VAL A 30 12.92 40.59 9.04
C VAL A 30 12.34 40.18 7.69
N GLU A 31 12.46 41.08 6.72
CA GLU A 31 12.05 40.79 5.33
C GLU A 31 12.90 39.66 4.71
N GLY A 32 12.23 38.69 4.10
CA GLY A 32 12.86 37.57 3.41
C GLY A 32 13.15 36.34 4.28
N ASP A 33 12.71 36.32 5.55
CA ASP A 33 12.74 35.13 6.40
C ASP A 33 11.44 34.30 6.35
N GLU A 34 10.46 34.74 5.55
CA GLU A 34 9.17 34.10 5.43
C GLU A 34 9.23 32.85 4.55
N PHE A 35 8.51 31.82 4.98
CA PHE A 35 8.35 30.56 4.28
C PHE A 35 6.93 30.45 3.72
N VAL A 36 6.83 30.36 2.39
CA VAL A 36 5.60 29.94 1.73
C VAL A 36 5.48 28.43 1.90
N VAL A 37 4.46 27.95 2.61
CA VAL A 37 4.21 26.52 2.79
C VAL A 37 2.99 26.13 1.97
N ILE A 38 3.15 25.28 0.96
CA ILE A 38 2.09 24.82 0.05
C ILE A 38 1.80 23.36 0.34
N GLY A 39 0.54 22.99 0.53
CA GLY A 39 0.13 21.60 0.71
C GLY A 39 -0.27 20.93 -0.60
N VAL A 40 -0.01 19.62 -0.76
CA VAL A 40 -0.49 18.83 -1.91
C VAL A 40 -0.69 17.36 -1.54
N THR A 41 -1.74 16.74 -2.05
CA THR A 41 -2.19 15.39 -1.66
C THR A 41 -2.28 14.46 -2.86
N THR A 42 -1.91 13.18 -2.71
CA THR A 42 -1.97 12.21 -3.81
C THR A 42 -3.40 12.04 -4.35
N PRO A 43 -3.62 12.12 -5.67
CA PRO A 43 -4.89 11.78 -6.28
C PRO A 43 -5.29 10.31 -6.07
N GLU A 44 -4.33 9.43 -5.76
CA GLU A 44 -4.61 8.03 -5.41
C GLU A 44 -5.57 7.90 -4.23
N THR A 45 -5.70 8.92 -3.37
CA THR A 45 -6.68 8.96 -2.28
C THR A 45 -8.08 8.55 -2.72
N ALA A 46 -8.49 8.90 -3.95
CA ALA A 46 -9.77 8.51 -4.54
C ALA A 46 -9.99 6.98 -4.58
N THR A 47 -8.90 6.20 -4.57
CA THR A 47 -8.90 4.73 -4.64
C THR A 47 -8.25 4.05 -3.43
N LYS A 48 -7.51 4.80 -2.58
CA LYS A 48 -6.80 4.30 -1.38
C LYS A 48 -7.60 4.43 -0.09
N THR A 49 -8.81 4.99 -0.15
CA THR A 49 -9.79 4.97 0.94
C THR A 49 -11.14 4.46 0.44
N HIS A 50 -12.04 4.13 1.36
CA HIS A 50 -13.37 3.70 0.98
C HIS A 50 -14.09 4.83 0.20
N PRO A 51 -14.69 4.56 -0.97
CA PRO A 51 -15.36 5.58 -1.79
C PRO A 51 -16.40 6.45 -1.07
N LYS A 52 -17.08 5.91 -0.04
CA LYS A 52 -18.01 6.66 0.84
C LYS A 52 -17.35 7.86 1.52
N ASN A 53 -16.05 7.78 1.82
CA ASN A 53 -15.29 8.82 2.52
C ASN A 53 -14.92 9.99 1.62
N VAL A 54 -14.96 9.81 0.30
CA VAL A 54 -14.53 10.81 -0.70
C VAL A 54 -15.67 11.21 -1.64
N LYS A 55 -16.93 10.94 -1.25
CA LYS A 55 -18.09 11.35 -2.06
C LYS A 55 -18.11 12.86 -2.24
N GLY A 56 -18.06 13.31 -3.50
CA GLY A 56 -18.03 14.74 -3.86
C GLY A 56 -16.67 15.41 -3.68
N VAL A 57 -15.64 14.65 -3.29
CA VAL A 57 -14.25 15.10 -3.21
C VAL A 57 -13.54 14.73 -4.51
N THR A 58 -12.82 15.68 -5.09
CA THR A 58 -11.98 15.45 -6.28
C THR A 58 -10.55 15.88 -6.01
N PHE A 59 -9.60 15.14 -6.55
CA PHE A 59 -8.17 15.43 -6.44
C PHE A 59 -7.65 15.81 -7.83
N THR A 60 -7.20 17.05 -7.99
CA THR A 60 -6.67 17.55 -9.28
C THR A 60 -5.19 17.24 -9.42
N GLU A 61 -4.66 17.43 -10.63
CA GLU A 61 -3.26 17.15 -10.97
C GLU A 61 -2.28 17.93 -10.06
N PRO A 62 -1.44 17.25 -9.26
CA PRO A 62 -0.60 17.88 -8.24
C PRO A 62 0.33 18.96 -8.77
N ILE A 63 1.01 18.68 -9.88
CA ILE A 63 2.02 19.59 -10.45
C ILE A 63 1.38 20.86 -10.98
N ALA A 64 0.26 20.73 -11.70
CA ALA A 64 -0.48 21.87 -12.24
C ALA A 64 -0.99 22.77 -11.10
N GLU A 65 -1.54 22.17 -10.05
CA GLU A 65 -2.13 22.92 -8.94
C GLU A 65 -1.08 23.62 -8.08
N VAL A 66 0.05 22.98 -7.77
CA VAL A 66 1.14 23.63 -7.02
C VAL A 66 1.70 24.82 -7.79
N ASN A 67 1.89 24.71 -9.11
CA ASN A 67 2.35 25.83 -9.94
C ASN A 67 1.34 26.99 -9.95
N LYS A 68 0.04 26.70 -10.08
CA LYS A 68 -1.02 27.71 -9.98
C LYS A 68 -1.00 28.45 -8.63
N VAL A 69 -0.81 27.73 -7.53
CA VAL A 69 -0.69 28.35 -6.19
C VAL A 69 0.55 29.22 -6.08
N ILE A 70 1.69 28.81 -6.67
CA ILE A 70 2.90 29.62 -6.72
C ILE A 70 2.65 30.94 -7.48
N GLU A 71 1.96 30.88 -8.62
CA GLU A 71 1.56 32.07 -9.40
C GLU A 71 0.68 33.01 -8.57
N GLU A 72 -0.37 32.49 -7.94
CA GLU A 72 -1.30 33.25 -7.07
C GLU A 72 -0.54 33.97 -5.95
N ILE A 73 0.36 33.26 -5.26
CA ILE A 73 1.12 33.81 -4.12
C ILE A 73 2.13 34.85 -4.58
N GLN A 74 2.83 34.63 -5.69
CA GLN A 74 3.80 35.61 -6.19
C GLN A 74 3.13 36.87 -6.71
N ALA A 75 1.99 36.75 -7.40
CA ALA A 75 1.21 37.91 -7.82
C ALA A 75 0.74 38.75 -6.61
N LYS A 76 0.26 38.09 -5.56
CA LYS A 76 -0.13 38.76 -4.31
C LYS A 76 1.07 39.41 -3.61
N ALA A 77 2.19 38.69 -3.49
CA ALA A 77 3.41 39.22 -2.88
C ALA A 77 3.89 40.48 -3.62
N LEU A 78 3.92 40.43 -4.96
CA LEU A 78 4.30 41.58 -5.78
C LEU A 78 3.38 42.78 -5.59
N ALA A 79 2.06 42.55 -5.50
CA ALA A 79 1.09 43.62 -5.22
C ALA A 79 1.28 44.26 -3.83
N GLU A 80 1.81 43.50 -2.87
CA GLU A 80 2.14 43.97 -1.52
C GLU A 80 3.59 44.49 -1.41
N GLY A 81 4.35 44.53 -2.51
CA GLY A 81 5.76 44.94 -2.52
C GLY A 81 6.71 43.94 -1.84
N LYS A 82 6.28 42.68 -1.67
CA LYS A 82 7.04 41.59 -1.03
C LYS A 82 7.65 40.66 -2.08
N ASP A 83 8.73 39.98 -1.70
CA ASP A 83 9.34 38.94 -2.52
C ASP A 83 9.81 37.73 -1.69
N TYR A 84 8.93 36.75 -1.53
CA TYR A 84 9.22 35.53 -0.78
C TYR A 84 10.35 34.72 -1.39
N LYS A 85 11.35 34.36 -0.58
CA LYS A 85 12.56 33.65 -1.03
C LYS A 85 12.52 32.15 -0.77
N HIS A 86 11.64 31.70 0.11
CA HIS A 86 11.60 30.33 0.61
C HIS A 86 10.24 29.68 0.38
N TYR A 87 10.25 28.50 -0.23
CA TYR A 87 9.08 27.69 -0.51
C TYR A 87 9.27 26.31 0.09
N VAL A 88 8.29 25.86 0.86
CA VAL A 88 8.18 24.49 1.34
C VAL A 88 6.94 23.90 0.69
N VAL A 89 7.12 22.82 -0.07
CA VAL A 89 5.98 22.04 -0.55
C VAL A 89 5.82 20.84 0.36
N LEU A 90 4.79 20.87 1.19
CA LEU A 90 4.40 19.79 2.08
C LEU A 90 3.52 18.82 1.30
N ALA A 91 4.14 17.76 0.78
CA ALA A 91 3.54 16.79 -0.10
C ALA A 91 3.15 15.50 0.64
N HIS A 92 2.13 14.83 0.13
CA HIS A 92 1.83 13.44 0.45
C HIS A 92 1.54 12.68 -0.86
N LEU A 93 2.57 12.59 -1.69
CA LEU A 93 2.55 12.09 -3.05
C LEU A 93 3.26 10.75 -3.18
N GLY A 94 4.45 10.62 -2.57
CA GLY A 94 5.22 9.40 -2.60
C GLY A 94 6.03 9.22 -3.88
N VAL A 95 6.80 8.14 -3.89
CA VAL A 95 7.66 7.70 -5.01
C VAL A 95 7.52 6.21 -5.29
N ASP A 96 6.44 5.58 -4.81
CA ASP A 96 6.17 4.18 -5.12
C ASP A 96 6.16 3.99 -6.64
N THR A 97 6.78 2.91 -7.11
CA THR A 97 6.87 2.57 -8.54
C THR A 97 5.49 2.33 -9.16
N THR A 98 4.49 2.04 -8.33
CA THR A 98 3.09 1.83 -8.70
C THR A 98 2.27 3.12 -8.76
N THR A 99 2.76 4.23 -8.19
CA THR A 99 2.15 5.57 -8.32
C THR A 99 2.43 6.12 -9.72
N PRO A 100 1.44 6.69 -10.45
CA PRO A 100 1.66 7.37 -11.72
C PRO A 100 2.78 8.41 -11.62
N VAL A 101 3.64 8.50 -12.64
CA VAL A 101 4.86 9.32 -12.58
C VAL A 101 4.53 10.78 -12.32
N GLU A 102 3.49 11.31 -12.97
CA GLU A 102 2.95 12.66 -12.82
C GLU A 102 2.45 12.98 -11.40
N TRP A 103 2.16 11.96 -10.59
CA TRP A 103 1.67 12.10 -9.22
C TRP A 103 2.76 11.88 -8.16
N ARG A 104 4.01 11.61 -8.56
CA ARG A 104 5.12 11.41 -7.61
C ARG A 104 5.69 12.72 -7.10
N GLY A 105 6.11 12.72 -5.84
CA GLY A 105 6.80 13.87 -5.24
C GLY A 105 8.14 14.20 -5.88
N SER A 106 8.85 13.19 -6.40
CA SER A 106 10.11 13.38 -7.14
C SER A 106 9.90 14.12 -8.46
N THR A 107 8.87 13.75 -9.23
CA THR A 107 8.50 14.41 -10.49
C THR A 107 7.99 15.83 -10.25
N LEU A 108 7.24 16.06 -9.17
CA LEU A 108 6.90 17.40 -8.72
C LEU A 108 8.17 18.24 -8.42
N ALA A 109 9.13 17.69 -7.68
CA ALA A 109 10.37 18.40 -7.38
C ALA A 109 11.17 18.74 -8.64
N GLU A 110 11.25 17.82 -9.60
CA GLU A 110 11.88 18.07 -10.90
C GLU A 110 11.16 19.19 -11.67
N ALA A 111 9.83 19.16 -11.74
CA ALA A 111 9.04 20.19 -12.40
C ALA A 111 9.25 21.57 -11.76
N LEU A 112 9.27 21.65 -10.43
CA LEU A 112 9.52 22.90 -9.69
C LEU A 112 10.94 23.44 -9.94
N SER A 113 11.93 22.57 -10.14
CA SER A 113 13.31 23.00 -10.46
C SER A 113 13.43 23.69 -11.82
N LYS A 114 12.46 23.45 -12.70
CA LYS A 114 12.38 24.05 -14.04
C LYS A 114 11.41 25.25 -14.07
N ASN A 115 10.74 25.57 -12.97
CA ASN A 115 9.78 26.68 -12.93
C ASN A 115 10.52 28.04 -12.90
N PRO A 116 10.33 28.92 -13.90
CA PRO A 116 11.02 30.21 -13.97
C PRO A 116 10.67 31.17 -12.83
N LEU A 117 9.46 31.07 -12.26
CA LEU A 117 9.04 31.88 -11.11
C LEU A 117 9.81 31.52 -9.83
N LEU A 118 10.41 30.33 -9.78
CA LEU A 118 11.22 29.86 -8.65
C LEU A 118 12.72 30.13 -8.83
N LYS A 119 13.13 30.77 -9.92
CA LYS A 119 14.53 31.11 -10.18
C LYS A 119 15.07 32.03 -9.08
N GLY A 120 16.18 31.64 -8.46
CA GLY A 120 16.79 32.38 -7.36
C GLY A 120 16.06 32.27 -6.01
N LYS A 121 15.01 31.44 -5.94
CA LYS A 121 14.27 31.11 -4.71
C LYS A 121 14.63 29.69 -4.28
N ARG A 122 14.55 29.39 -2.99
CA ARG A 122 14.81 28.04 -2.46
C ARG A 122 13.50 27.27 -2.31
N VAL A 123 13.46 26.04 -2.81
CA VAL A 123 12.31 25.15 -2.68
C VAL A 123 12.72 23.88 -1.95
N THR A 124 11.91 23.46 -1.00
CA THR A 124 12.08 22.20 -0.28
C THR A 124 10.78 21.44 -0.29
N VAL A 125 10.76 20.33 -1.01
CA VAL A 125 9.67 19.36 -1.00
C VAL A 125 9.91 18.41 0.17
N ILE A 126 8.95 18.37 1.09
CA ILE A 126 8.89 17.44 2.22
C ILE A 126 7.71 16.52 1.92
N ASP A 127 8.00 15.26 1.59
CA ASP A 127 7.00 14.32 1.11
C ASP A 127 6.80 13.13 2.06
N GLY A 128 5.79 12.31 1.79
CA GLY A 128 5.47 11.08 2.52
C GLY A 128 4.82 10.04 1.61
N HIS A 129 3.79 9.35 2.09
CA HIS A 129 3.04 8.32 1.35
C HIS A 129 3.77 6.99 1.11
N SER A 130 4.93 7.00 0.44
CA SER A 130 5.65 5.77 0.06
C SER A 130 6.50 5.14 1.17
N HIS A 131 6.59 5.80 2.33
CA HIS A 131 7.39 5.36 3.49
C HIS A 131 8.90 5.21 3.16
N THR A 132 9.40 5.93 2.15
CA THR A 132 10.78 5.83 1.71
C THR A 132 11.68 6.78 2.50
N VAL A 133 12.96 6.42 2.60
CA VAL A 133 14.00 7.33 3.11
C VAL A 133 14.78 7.81 1.90
N GLU A 134 14.58 9.07 1.50
CA GLU A 134 15.17 9.62 0.28
C GLU A 134 15.52 11.10 0.47
N SER A 135 16.63 11.53 -0.14
CA SER A 135 16.93 12.95 -0.32
C SER A 135 17.64 13.15 -1.64
N THR A 136 17.09 14.01 -2.50
CA THR A 136 17.59 14.27 -3.85
C THR A 136 17.52 15.78 -4.14
N THR A 137 18.53 16.32 -4.82
CA THR A 137 18.53 17.73 -5.26
C THR A 137 18.26 17.78 -6.76
N TYR A 138 17.29 18.62 -7.15
CA TYR A 138 16.92 18.88 -8.54
C TYR A 138 17.28 20.32 -8.90
N GLY A 139 18.05 20.48 -9.99
CA GLY A 139 18.62 21.77 -10.37
C GLY A 139 19.47 22.38 -9.24
N ASP A 140 19.53 23.70 -9.20
CA ASP A 140 20.35 24.42 -8.22
C ASP A 140 19.60 24.73 -6.91
N ASN A 141 18.27 24.63 -6.92
CA ASN A 141 17.43 25.29 -5.92
C ASN A 141 16.33 24.44 -5.28
N VAL A 142 16.10 23.20 -5.73
CA VAL A 142 15.02 22.34 -5.20
C VAL A 142 15.58 21.10 -4.53
N THR A 143 15.15 20.83 -3.29
CA THR A 143 15.42 19.54 -2.62
C THR A 143 14.13 18.76 -2.40
N TYR A 144 14.18 17.47 -2.69
CA TYR A 144 13.14 16.49 -2.39
C TYR A 144 13.57 15.63 -1.20
N ASN A 145 12.68 15.40 -0.23
CA ASN A 145 13.04 14.74 1.02
C ASN A 145 11.89 13.88 1.57
N GLN A 146 12.20 12.66 1.98
CA GLN A 146 11.36 11.79 2.81
C GLN A 146 12.18 11.14 3.94
N THR A 147 11.54 10.87 5.08
CA THR A 147 12.20 10.39 6.30
C THR A 147 11.74 8.99 6.71
N GLY A 148 11.13 8.23 5.81
CA GLY A 148 10.54 6.94 6.10
C GLY A 148 9.18 7.05 6.78
N SER A 149 8.93 6.19 7.75
CA SER A 149 7.65 6.10 8.47
C SER A 149 7.87 5.83 9.96
N TYR A 150 6.79 5.85 10.74
CA TYR A 150 6.76 5.43 12.16
C TYR A 150 7.75 6.16 13.07
N LEU A 151 8.12 7.40 12.72
CA LEU A 151 9.14 8.20 13.40
C LEU A 151 10.50 7.47 13.51
N HIS A 152 10.82 6.55 12.59
CA HIS A 152 12.15 5.96 12.50
C HIS A 152 13.23 7.03 12.33
N ASN A 153 12.89 8.14 11.66
CA ASN A 153 13.74 9.32 11.55
C ASN A 153 12.90 10.60 11.71
N VAL A 154 13.52 11.64 12.29
CA VAL A 154 13.04 13.02 12.23
C VAL A 154 13.92 13.80 11.25
N GLY A 155 13.31 14.40 10.23
CA GLY A 155 14.03 15.22 9.26
C GLY A 155 14.45 16.57 9.83
N LYS A 156 15.67 17.02 9.50
CA LYS A 156 16.20 18.32 9.89
C LYS A 156 16.78 19.03 8.68
N ILE A 157 16.25 20.22 8.42
CA ILE A 157 16.75 21.12 7.39
C ILE A 157 17.03 22.47 8.07
N THR A 158 18.24 22.97 7.92
CA THR A 158 18.66 24.22 8.56
C THR A 158 18.84 25.28 7.48
N TYR A 159 18.28 26.46 7.72
CA TYR A 159 18.38 27.61 6.82
C TYR A 159 19.18 28.72 7.48
N LYS A 160 19.93 29.48 6.66
CA LYS A 160 20.49 30.78 7.04
C LYS A 160 20.23 31.76 5.90
N SER A 161 19.27 32.65 6.12
CA SER A 161 18.73 33.48 5.03
C SER A 161 18.41 32.58 3.82
N ARG A 162 18.78 33.03 2.62
CA ARG A 162 18.53 32.39 1.31
C ARG A 162 19.23 31.04 1.07
N GLN A 163 19.99 30.50 2.03
CA GLN A 163 20.83 29.32 1.83
C GLN A 163 20.47 28.19 2.80
N LEU A 164 20.48 26.95 2.27
CA LEU A 164 20.56 25.78 3.14
C LEU A 164 21.92 25.75 3.82
N LEU A 165 21.90 25.60 5.14
CA LEU A 165 23.08 25.31 5.92
C LEU A 165 23.33 23.81 5.91
N GLY A 166 24.26 23.40 5.06
CA GLY A 166 24.59 22.00 4.84
C GLY A 166 23.49 21.24 4.11
N ASN A 167 23.64 19.92 4.09
CA ASN A 167 22.65 19.03 3.48
C ASN A 167 21.51 18.73 4.47
N PRO A 168 20.28 18.48 3.99
CA PRO A 168 19.23 17.84 4.79
C PRO A 168 19.79 16.64 5.55
N SER A 169 19.42 16.51 6.81
CA SER A 169 19.86 15.41 7.68
C SER A 169 18.69 14.76 8.41
N GLN A 170 18.97 13.63 9.03
CA GLN A 170 17.99 12.84 9.76
C GLN A 170 18.50 12.61 11.18
N ILE A 171 17.58 12.64 12.15
CA ILE A 171 17.81 12.23 13.52
C ILE A 171 17.13 10.86 13.68
N PRO A 172 17.89 9.76 13.74
CA PRO A 172 17.33 8.43 13.91
C PRO A 172 16.61 8.28 15.26
N ALA A 173 15.60 7.43 15.32
CA ALA A 173 14.86 7.13 16.54
C ALA A 173 15.78 6.66 17.69
N ALA A 174 16.85 5.93 17.37
CA ALA A 174 17.85 5.48 18.35
C ALA A 174 18.58 6.65 19.04
N ASP A 175 18.81 7.74 18.32
CA ASP A 175 19.42 8.95 18.88
C ASP A 175 18.39 9.81 19.60
N ALA A 176 17.19 9.95 19.03
CA ALA A 176 16.09 10.67 19.68
C ALA A 176 15.71 10.07 21.04
N LYS A 177 15.81 8.74 21.20
CA LYS A 177 15.57 8.03 22.48
C LYS A 177 16.55 8.39 23.60
N LYS A 178 17.70 8.99 23.27
CA LYS A 178 18.68 9.44 24.27
C LYS A 178 18.29 10.79 24.90
N LEU A 179 17.32 11.50 24.32
CA LEU A 179 16.83 12.77 24.84
C LEU A 179 15.91 12.54 26.03
N GLU A 180 15.94 13.48 26.99
CA GLU A 180 15.00 13.47 28.10
C GLU A 180 13.57 13.69 27.59
N ALA A 181 12.65 12.81 27.99
CA ALA A 181 11.25 12.93 27.60
C ALA A 181 10.63 14.18 28.26
N ASN A 182 9.86 14.95 27.49
CA ASN A 182 9.13 16.07 28.06
C ASN A 182 8.12 15.57 29.12
N PRO A 183 8.21 16.02 30.38
CA PRO A 183 7.41 15.45 31.47
C PRO A 183 5.90 15.62 31.27
N LYS A 184 5.47 16.74 30.66
CA LYS A 184 4.04 16.98 30.37
C LYS A 184 3.51 16.01 29.32
N ILE A 185 4.29 15.76 28.27
CA ILE A 185 3.92 14.81 27.21
C ILE A 185 3.97 13.38 27.74
N ALA A 186 4.96 13.04 28.57
CA ALA A 186 5.09 11.71 29.17
C ALA A 186 3.86 11.35 30.02
N VAL A 187 3.32 12.28 30.80
CA VAL A 187 2.08 12.07 31.58
C VAL A 187 0.90 11.83 30.64
N MET A 188 0.70 12.67 29.62
CA MET A 188 -0.40 12.49 28.66
C MET A 188 -0.32 11.13 27.94
N VAL A 189 0.86 10.76 27.45
CA VAL A 189 1.08 9.46 26.77
C VAL A 189 0.81 8.31 27.73
N LYS A 190 1.26 8.40 28.99
CA LYS A 190 1.03 7.36 30.00
C LYS A 190 -0.45 7.14 30.27
N GLU A 191 -1.24 8.20 30.45
CA GLU A 191 -2.67 8.10 30.72
C GLU A 191 -3.45 7.51 29.53
N ILE A 192 -3.13 7.95 28.30
CA ILE A 192 -3.74 7.41 27.07
C ILE A 192 -3.35 5.94 26.92
N LYS A 193 -2.07 5.61 27.11
CA LYS A 193 -1.56 4.25 27.00
C LYS A 193 -2.19 3.32 28.03
N GLN A 194 -2.40 3.75 29.27
CA GLN A 194 -3.05 2.92 30.29
C GLN A 194 -4.48 2.54 29.91
N LYS A 195 -5.26 3.50 29.38
CA LYS A 195 -6.63 3.22 28.89
C LYS A 195 -6.60 2.28 27.69
N TYR A 196 -5.73 2.57 26.72
CA TYR A 196 -5.54 1.75 25.54
C TYR A 196 -5.14 0.31 25.91
N ASP A 197 -4.13 0.14 26.76
CA ASP A 197 -3.64 -1.18 27.17
C ASP A 197 -4.72 -1.96 27.93
N ALA A 198 -5.50 -1.30 28.79
CA ALA A 198 -6.58 -1.96 29.53
C ALA A 198 -7.67 -2.52 28.60
N GLU A 199 -8.04 -1.79 27.55
CA GLU A 199 -9.03 -2.24 26.57
C GLU A 199 -8.48 -3.31 25.62
N ASN A 200 -7.18 -3.26 25.34
CA ASN A 200 -6.54 -4.09 24.31
C ASN A 200 -5.85 -5.34 24.85
N ALA A 201 -5.63 -5.45 26.17
CA ALA A 201 -4.98 -6.59 26.81
C ALA A 201 -5.88 -7.84 26.90
N VAL A 202 -7.12 -7.79 26.40
CA VAL A 202 -8.01 -8.96 26.34
C VAL A 202 -7.33 -10.05 25.50
N GLU A 203 -7.01 -11.17 26.15
CA GLU A 203 -6.37 -12.31 25.51
C GLU A 203 -7.39 -13.08 24.66
N VAL A 204 -7.02 -13.34 23.41
CA VAL A 204 -7.80 -14.10 22.42
C VAL A 204 -7.23 -15.51 22.29
N VAL A 205 -5.90 -15.61 22.23
CA VAL A 205 -5.14 -16.87 22.23
C VAL A 205 -3.99 -16.73 23.21
N SER A 206 -3.82 -17.69 24.12
CA SER A 206 -2.81 -17.61 25.19
C SER A 206 -1.37 -17.67 24.71
N ASN A 207 -1.13 -18.39 23.61
CA ASN A 207 0.20 -18.51 23.04
C ASN A 207 0.11 -18.83 21.55
N SER A 208 0.57 -17.91 20.69
CA SER A 208 0.66 -18.17 19.26
C SER A 208 1.74 -19.22 18.97
N PRO A 209 1.42 -20.38 18.37
CA PRO A 209 2.41 -21.42 18.07
C PRO A 209 3.32 -21.05 16.88
N VAL A 210 2.92 -20.06 16.09
CA VAL A 210 3.59 -19.62 14.86
C VAL A 210 3.72 -18.09 14.86
N GLU A 211 4.62 -17.57 14.04
CA GLU A 211 4.62 -16.14 13.69
C GLU A 211 3.63 -15.96 12.55
N LEU A 212 2.74 -14.97 12.61
CA LEU A 212 1.87 -14.60 11.49
C LEU A 212 2.42 -13.32 10.87
N ASN A 213 3.08 -13.45 9.72
CA ASN A 213 3.87 -12.37 9.11
C ASN A 213 2.99 -11.38 8.34
N GLY A 214 2.96 -10.15 8.83
CA GLY A 214 2.26 -9.00 8.26
C GLY A 214 3.18 -7.97 7.64
N ASP A 215 4.44 -8.32 7.40
CA ASP A 215 5.43 -7.37 6.89
C ASP A 215 5.02 -6.87 5.50
N ARG A 216 5.09 -5.55 5.29
CA ARG A 216 4.72 -4.88 4.03
C ARG A 216 5.36 -5.53 2.82
N GLU A 217 6.63 -5.92 2.94
CA GLU A 217 7.45 -6.51 1.87
C GLU A 217 7.09 -7.98 1.58
N ASN A 218 6.19 -8.59 2.35
CA ASN A 218 5.66 -9.93 2.12
C ASN A 218 4.18 -9.87 1.71
N VAL A 219 3.32 -9.26 2.53
CA VAL A 219 1.86 -9.28 2.31
C VAL A 219 1.41 -8.60 1.02
N ARG A 220 2.28 -7.76 0.43
CA ARG A 220 2.02 -7.00 -0.81
C ARG A 220 2.64 -7.57 -2.08
N VAL A 221 3.35 -8.70 -1.98
CA VAL A 221 4.08 -9.29 -3.11
C VAL A 221 3.86 -10.79 -3.27
N ARG A 222 3.44 -11.48 -2.19
CA ARG A 222 3.25 -12.94 -2.16
C ARG A 222 2.21 -13.38 -1.12
N GLU A 223 1.82 -14.64 -1.19
CA GLU A 223 1.00 -15.30 -0.16
C GLU A 223 1.74 -15.32 1.17
N THR A 224 1.08 -14.91 2.26
CA THR A 224 1.60 -15.05 3.62
C THR A 224 0.64 -15.84 4.50
N ASN A 225 1.19 -16.40 5.58
CA ASN A 225 0.39 -17.13 6.56
C ASN A 225 -0.59 -16.22 7.33
N LEU A 226 -0.23 -14.95 7.62
CA LEU A 226 -1.17 -13.97 8.15
C LEU A 226 -2.29 -13.68 7.14
N GLY A 227 -1.94 -13.54 5.87
CA GLY A 227 -2.91 -13.38 4.80
C GLY A 227 -3.90 -14.54 4.73
N ASN A 228 -3.39 -15.77 4.82
CA ASN A 228 -4.20 -16.98 4.81
C ASN A 228 -5.14 -17.07 6.01
N VAL A 229 -4.68 -16.84 7.24
CA VAL A 229 -5.53 -16.93 8.44
C VAL A 229 -6.62 -15.86 8.45
N VAL A 230 -6.34 -14.64 7.95
CA VAL A 230 -7.36 -13.59 7.81
C VAL A 230 -8.33 -13.92 6.68
N ALA A 231 -7.87 -14.42 5.53
CA ALA A 231 -8.77 -14.83 4.46
C ALA A 231 -9.65 -16.04 4.88
N ASP A 232 -9.12 -16.94 5.70
CA ASP A 232 -9.87 -18.07 6.26
C ASP A 232 -10.93 -17.62 7.27
N SER A 233 -10.68 -16.59 8.06
CA SER A 233 -11.70 -16.03 8.96
C SER A 233 -12.89 -15.45 8.19
N LEU A 234 -12.62 -14.73 7.09
CA LEU A 234 -13.64 -14.24 6.18
C LEU A 234 -14.41 -15.39 5.51
N TYR A 235 -13.69 -16.41 5.04
CA TYR A 235 -14.29 -17.59 4.42
C TYR A 235 -15.20 -18.35 5.40
N GLN A 236 -14.74 -18.58 6.63
CA GLN A 236 -15.48 -19.27 7.69
C GLN A 236 -16.73 -18.51 8.09
N TYR A 237 -16.62 -17.20 8.36
CA TYR A 237 -17.78 -16.36 8.65
C TYR A 237 -18.78 -16.44 7.49
N GLY A 238 -18.31 -16.30 6.26
CA GLY A 238 -19.14 -16.32 5.07
C GLY A 238 -19.85 -17.65 4.77
N GLN A 239 -19.51 -18.75 5.45
CA GLN A 239 -20.28 -20.00 5.29
C GLN A 239 -21.69 -19.92 5.89
N THR A 240 -21.88 -19.08 6.92
CA THR A 240 -23.16 -19.02 7.67
C THR A 240 -23.62 -17.60 8.00
N GLY A 241 -22.75 -16.60 7.86
CA GLY A 241 -23.01 -15.21 8.22
C GLY A 241 -23.78 -14.41 7.18
N PHE A 242 -23.92 -14.93 5.95
CA PHE A 242 -24.62 -14.28 4.84
C PHE A 242 -25.78 -15.14 4.32
N SER A 243 -26.64 -14.52 3.51
CA SER A 243 -27.76 -15.19 2.84
C SER A 243 -27.34 -16.37 1.95
N HIS A 244 -26.13 -16.31 1.39
CA HIS A 244 -25.55 -17.38 0.60
C HIS A 244 -24.20 -17.77 1.19
N PRO A 245 -23.84 -19.06 1.22
CA PRO A 245 -22.51 -19.43 1.66
C PRO A 245 -21.47 -18.82 0.70
N THR A 246 -20.28 -18.52 1.22
CA THR A 246 -19.17 -17.97 0.43
C THR A 246 -18.44 -19.05 -0.35
N ASP A 247 -18.10 -18.79 -1.61
CA ASP A 247 -17.28 -19.66 -2.47
C ASP A 247 -15.80 -19.27 -2.45
N ILE A 248 -15.50 -17.97 -2.37
CA ILE A 248 -14.14 -17.42 -2.39
C ILE A 248 -14.04 -16.31 -1.34
N ALA A 249 -12.94 -16.23 -0.59
CA ALA A 249 -12.67 -15.09 0.26
C ALA A 249 -11.31 -14.46 -0.07
N VAL A 250 -11.28 -13.13 -0.14
CA VAL A 250 -10.03 -12.39 -0.39
C VAL A 250 -9.92 -11.15 0.48
N THR A 251 -8.69 -10.77 0.81
CA THR A 251 -8.38 -9.45 1.38
C THR A 251 -7.08 -8.92 0.78
N ASN A 252 -6.96 -7.61 0.63
CA ASN A 252 -5.77 -6.98 0.08
C ASN A 252 -4.68 -6.83 1.16
N GLY A 253 -3.42 -7.11 0.80
CA GLY A 253 -2.27 -7.04 1.69
C GLY A 253 -2.02 -5.64 2.26
N GLY A 254 -2.46 -4.58 1.58
CA GLY A 254 -2.44 -3.21 2.08
C GLY A 254 -3.29 -3.01 3.35
N GLY A 255 -4.30 -3.86 3.55
CA GLY A 255 -5.15 -3.94 4.73
C GLY A 255 -4.50 -4.59 5.95
N LEU A 256 -3.42 -5.36 5.77
CA LEU A 256 -2.72 -6.11 6.82
C LEU A 256 -1.49 -5.33 7.29
N ARG A 257 -1.47 -4.92 8.56
CA ARG A 257 -0.57 -3.83 9.00
C ARG A 257 0.49 -4.20 10.04
N GLU A 258 0.39 -5.38 10.64
CA GLU A 258 1.26 -5.79 11.74
C GLU A 258 1.53 -7.29 11.74
N THR A 259 2.68 -7.70 12.27
CA THR A 259 3.05 -9.10 12.49
C THR A 259 2.64 -9.55 13.88
N ILE A 260 2.04 -10.74 14.00
CA ILE A 260 1.78 -11.39 15.29
C ILE A 260 2.94 -12.32 15.61
N ALA A 261 3.68 -12.00 16.68
CA ALA A 261 4.86 -12.75 17.08
C ALA A 261 4.54 -14.15 17.64
N LYS A 262 5.39 -15.12 17.31
CA LYS A 262 5.38 -16.46 17.92
C LYS A 262 5.67 -16.40 19.42
N GLY A 263 5.08 -17.33 20.18
CA GLY A 263 5.40 -17.55 21.58
C GLY A 263 4.85 -16.48 22.53
N LYS A 264 3.89 -15.68 22.07
CA LYS A 264 3.24 -14.62 22.85
C LYS A 264 1.72 -14.78 22.79
N PRO A 265 0.98 -14.25 23.79
CA PRO A 265 -0.46 -14.13 23.69
C PRO A 265 -0.86 -13.29 22.47
N ILE A 266 -1.91 -13.71 21.78
CA ILE A 266 -2.61 -12.89 20.80
C ILE A 266 -3.71 -12.15 21.55
N THR A 267 -3.64 -10.83 21.57
CA THR A 267 -4.59 -9.97 22.26
C THR A 267 -5.50 -9.23 21.27
N LYS A 268 -6.59 -8.66 21.76
CA LYS A 268 -7.45 -7.76 20.98
C LYS A 268 -6.65 -6.61 20.35
N GLY A 269 -5.66 -6.07 21.06
CA GLY A 269 -4.74 -5.07 20.52
C GLY A 269 -3.94 -5.56 19.33
N ASN A 270 -3.53 -6.84 19.31
CA ASN A 270 -2.86 -7.42 18.14
C ASN A 270 -3.80 -7.55 16.94
N VAL A 271 -5.04 -7.98 17.17
CA VAL A 271 -6.08 -8.08 16.13
C VAL A 271 -6.35 -6.71 15.49
N ILE A 272 -6.53 -5.67 16.32
CA ILE A 272 -6.72 -4.29 15.84
C ILE A 272 -5.48 -3.77 15.11
N ALA A 273 -4.27 -4.09 15.62
CA ALA A 273 -3.04 -3.68 14.94
C ALA A 273 -2.89 -4.31 13.55
N VAL A 274 -3.35 -5.56 13.36
CA VAL A 274 -3.39 -6.21 12.05
C VAL A 274 -4.43 -5.57 11.12
N LEU A 275 -5.65 -5.29 11.63
CA LEU A 275 -6.81 -4.79 10.87
C LEU A 275 -7.30 -3.41 11.37
N PRO A 276 -6.50 -2.33 11.28
CA PRO A 276 -6.78 -1.08 11.99
C PRO A 276 -7.82 -0.16 11.35
N PHE A 277 -8.39 -0.55 10.21
CA PHE A 277 -9.21 0.34 9.38
C PHE A 277 -10.71 0.28 9.70
N GLY A 278 -11.13 -0.65 10.56
CA GLY A 278 -12.55 -0.84 10.89
C GLY A 278 -13.40 -1.27 9.68
N ASN A 279 -12.80 -1.95 8.70
CA ASN A 279 -13.53 -2.49 7.56
C ASN A 279 -14.53 -3.56 8.02
N THR A 280 -15.68 -3.63 7.37
CA THR A 280 -16.64 -4.74 7.52
C THR A 280 -16.36 -5.83 6.50
N ILE A 281 -16.78 -7.05 6.83
CA ILE A 281 -16.85 -8.12 5.82
C ILE A 281 -18.04 -7.83 4.93
N SER A 282 -17.86 -7.87 3.61
CA SER A 282 -18.95 -7.77 2.64
C SER A 282 -18.98 -9.00 1.74
N GLN A 283 -20.18 -9.49 1.41
CA GLN A 283 -20.38 -10.48 0.37
C GLN A 283 -20.95 -9.83 -0.89
N ILE A 284 -20.35 -10.13 -2.04
CA ILE A 284 -20.81 -9.71 -3.36
C ILE A 284 -20.90 -10.91 -4.30
N GLN A 285 -21.79 -10.80 -5.30
CA GLN A 285 -21.85 -11.75 -6.40
C GLN A 285 -20.88 -11.34 -7.50
N VAL A 286 -20.09 -12.30 -7.98
CA VAL A 286 -19.15 -12.10 -9.08
C VAL A 286 -19.27 -13.24 -10.08
N THR A 287 -19.18 -12.93 -11.36
CA THR A 287 -19.01 -13.95 -12.41
C THR A 287 -17.60 -14.54 -12.35
N GLY A 288 -17.40 -15.75 -12.88
CA GLY A 288 -16.06 -16.30 -13.00
C GLY A 288 -15.11 -15.42 -13.81
N GLN A 289 -15.61 -14.71 -14.83
CA GLN A 289 -14.79 -13.72 -15.53
C GLN A 289 -14.31 -12.60 -14.60
N GLN A 290 -15.18 -12.05 -13.74
CA GLN A 290 -14.78 -11.03 -12.76
C GLN A 290 -13.77 -11.58 -11.72
N VAL A 291 -13.86 -12.87 -11.37
CA VAL A 291 -12.86 -13.54 -10.52
C VAL A 291 -11.49 -13.56 -11.20
N LEU A 292 -11.44 -13.89 -12.49
CA LEU A 292 -10.19 -13.84 -13.27
C LEU A 292 -9.64 -12.41 -13.33
N ASP A 293 -10.47 -11.43 -13.69
CA ASP A 293 -10.08 -10.02 -13.80
C ASP A 293 -9.56 -9.46 -12.48
N MET A 294 -10.18 -9.85 -11.36
CA MET A 294 -9.73 -9.52 -10.01
C MET A 294 -8.33 -10.07 -9.73
N PHE A 295 -8.06 -11.34 -10.05
CA PHE A 295 -6.73 -11.91 -9.84
C PHE A 295 -5.68 -11.33 -10.79
N GLU A 296 -6.02 -11.02 -12.05
CA GLU A 296 -5.11 -10.31 -12.96
C GLU A 296 -4.76 -8.92 -12.43
N LYS A 297 -5.73 -8.21 -11.85
CA LYS A 297 -5.50 -6.92 -11.18
C LYS A 297 -4.55 -7.08 -9.98
N SER A 298 -4.76 -8.08 -9.14
CA SER A 298 -3.90 -8.40 -7.99
C SER A 298 -2.45 -8.63 -8.41
N LEU A 299 -2.27 -9.32 -9.54
CA LEU A 299 -0.98 -9.72 -10.08
C LEU A 299 -0.45 -8.73 -11.13
N GLY A 300 -0.98 -7.50 -11.19
CA GLY A 300 -0.66 -6.53 -12.24
C GLY A 300 0.61 -5.70 -12.00
N SER A 301 1.22 -5.77 -10.80
CA SER A 301 2.39 -4.94 -10.44
C SER A 301 3.63 -5.31 -11.26
N ILE A 302 4.56 -4.38 -11.45
CA ILE A 302 5.81 -4.64 -12.19
C ILE A 302 6.75 -5.58 -11.40
N LEU A 303 7.84 -6.05 -12.02
CA LEU A 303 8.84 -6.87 -11.32
C LEU A 303 9.68 -6.02 -10.38
N GLN A 304 9.98 -6.58 -9.21
CA GLN A 304 10.92 -6.00 -8.26
C GLN A 304 12.35 -6.15 -8.76
N VAL A 305 13.14 -5.07 -8.67
CA VAL A 305 14.57 -5.08 -8.99
C VAL A 305 15.39 -4.55 -7.83
N ASP A 306 16.57 -5.12 -7.63
CA ASP A 306 17.54 -4.62 -6.66
C ASP A 306 18.21 -3.33 -7.14
N LYS A 307 19.11 -2.78 -6.31
CA LYS A 307 19.86 -1.54 -6.63
C LYS A 307 20.75 -1.66 -7.87
N ALA A 308 21.09 -2.88 -8.29
CA ALA A 308 21.86 -3.14 -9.50
C ALA A 308 20.97 -3.42 -10.73
N GLY A 309 19.64 -3.32 -10.58
CA GLY A 309 18.68 -3.60 -11.64
C GLY A 309 18.43 -5.09 -11.87
N LYS A 310 18.88 -5.97 -10.98
CA LYS A 310 18.63 -7.41 -11.08
C LYS A 310 17.29 -7.75 -10.43
N THR A 311 16.51 -8.60 -11.09
CA THR A 311 15.24 -9.11 -10.57
C THR A 311 15.43 -9.77 -9.20
N VAL A 312 14.59 -9.37 -8.24
CA VAL A 312 14.52 -10.02 -6.92
C VAL A 312 13.70 -11.29 -7.05
N LEU A 313 14.22 -12.40 -6.51
CA LEU A 313 13.57 -13.71 -6.56
C LEU A 313 13.02 -14.09 -5.18
N ASP A 314 11.93 -14.84 -5.18
CA ASP A 314 11.38 -15.49 -4.00
C ASP A 314 12.19 -16.76 -3.63
N GLU A 315 11.81 -17.40 -2.54
CA GLU A 315 12.40 -18.66 -2.07
C GLU A 315 12.21 -19.86 -3.03
N ASN A 316 11.29 -19.74 -3.99
CA ASN A 316 11.03 -20.74 -5.03
C ASN A 316 11.76 -20.42 -6.35
N GLY A 317 12.58 -19.36 -6.36
CA GLY A 317 13.33 -18.91 -7.54
C GLY A 317 12.50 -18.13 -8.56
N GLN A 318 11.28 -17.69 -8.22
CA GLN A 318 10.41 -16.91 -9.09
C GLN A 318 10.59 -15.40 -8.86
N PRO A 319 10.52 -14.57 -9.92
CA PRO A 319 10.52 -13.11 -9.77
C PRO A 319 9.43 -12.61 -8.82
N LEU A 320 9.80 -11.74 -7.87
CA LEU A 320 8.85 -11.00 -7.03
C LEU A 320 8.29 -9.79 -7.79
N LEU A 321 7.05 -9.45 -7.45
CA LEU A 321 6.41 -8.22 -7.91
C LEU A 321 6.76 -7.05 -6.97
N GLU A 322 6.75 -5.82 -7.49
CA GLU A 322 6.85 -4.62 -6.67
C GLU A 322 5.67 -4.56 -5.67
N PRO A 323 5.91 -4.21 -4.38
CA PRO A 323 4.89 -4.17 -3.35
C PRO A 323 3.65 -3.36 -3.74
N SER A 324 2.53 -4.05 -3.93
CA SER A 324 1.23 -3.44 -4.19
C SER A 324 0.30 -3.64 -3.00
N GLY A 325 -0.28 -2.54 -2.49
CA GLY A 325 -1.33 -2.62 -1.48
C GLY A 325 -2.52 -3.48 -1.92
N GLY A 326 -2.76 -3.57 -3.23
CA GLY A 326 -3.84 -4.35 -3.80
C GLY A 326 -3.56 -5.85 -3.95
N PHE A 327 -2.36 -6.38 -3.67
CA PHE A 327 -2.10 -7.83 -3.79
C PHE A 327 -3.05 -8.63 -2.87
N LEU A 328 -3.70 -9.68 -3.39
CA LEU A 328 -4.71 -10.45 -2.65
C LEU A 328 -4.14 -11.64 -1.89
N GLN A 329 -4.59 -11.77 -0.65
CA GLN A 329 -4.50 -12.98 0.17
C GLN A 329 -5.82 -13.74 0.04
N ILE A 330 -5.77 -15.08 -0.07
CA ILE A 330 -6.87 -15.89 -0.63
C ILE A 330 -7.30 -17.01 0.32
N SER A 331 -8.60 -17.30 0.36
CA SER A 331 -9.17 -18.56 0.84
C SER A 331 -10.28 -19.03 -0.11
N GLY A 332 -10.51 -20.34 -0.19
CA GLY A 332 -11.50 -20.94 -1.09
C GLY A 332 -11.10 -21.01 -2.57
N ALA A 333 -9.92 -20.52 -2.96
CA ALA A 333 -9.41 -20.60 -4.32
C ALA A 333 -7.90 -20.84 -4.37
N LYS A 334 -7.43 -21.33 -5.52
CA LYS A 334 -6.02 -21.43 -5.90
C LYS A 334 -5.79 -20.69 -7.22
N VAL A 335 -4.75 -19.88 -7.28
CA VAL A 335 -4.33 -19.12 -8.46
C VAL A 335 -2.92 -19.53 -8.79
N TYR A 336 -2.72 -20.10 -9.97
CA TYR A 336 -1.41 -20.46 -10.51
C TYR A 336 -0.99 -19.37 -11.49
N TYR A 337 0.18 -18.80 -11.29
CA TYR A 337 0.65 -17.69 -12.10
C TYR A 337 2.16 -17.75 -12.37
N ASP A 338 2.58 -17.14 -13.46
CA ASP A 338 3.98 -17.01 -13.86
C ASP A 338 4.35 -15.52 -13.95
N THR A 339 5.22 -15.06 -13.06
CA THR A 339 5.68 -13.67 -13.02
C THR A 339 6.64 -13.31 -14.15
N ASN A 340 7.20 -14.30 -14.86
CA ASN A 340 8.00 -14.07 -16.06
C ASN A 340 7.14 -13.63 -17.25
N LEU A 341 5.81 -13.82 -17.19
CA LEU A 341 4.88 -13.32 -18.19
C LEU A 341 4.55 -11.84 -17.94
N ALA A 342 4.18 -11.15 -19.01
CA ALA A 342 3.74 -9.77 -18.95
C ALA A 342 2.49 -9.64 -18.06
N ALA A 343 2.36 -8.51 -17.35
CA ALA A 343 1.16 -8.19 -16.58
C ALA A 343 -0.11 -8.31 -17.45
N GLY A 344 -1.20 -8.86 -16.89
CA GLY A 344 -2.42 -9.19 -17.63
C GLY A 344 -2.37 -10.53 -18.39
N LYS A 345 -1.25 -11.24 -18.34
CA LYS A 345 -1.08 -12.58 -18.93
C LYS A 345 -0.42 -13.56 -17.96
N ARG A 346 -0.44 -13.26 -16.66
CA ARG A 346 0.32 -14.01 -15.66
C ARG A 346 -0.42 -15.24 -15.19
N ILE A 347 -1.75 -15.23 -15.19
CA ILE A 347 -2.54 -16.35 -14.69
C ILE A 347 -2.49 -17.51 -15.68
N LEU A 348 -2.10 -18.67 -15.17
CA LEU A 348 -2.08 -19.94 -15.89
C LEU A 348 -3.34 -20.75 -15.61
N ALA A 349 -3.84 -20.71 -14.37
CA ALA A 349 -5.07 -21.38 -13.97
C ALA A 349 -5.63 -20.76 -12.68
N VAL A 350 -6.96 -20.76 -12.57
CA VAL A 350 -7.68 -20.50 -11.31
C VAL A 350 -8.53 -21.73 -11.00
N GLN A 351 -8.47 -22.20 -9.76
CA GLN A 351 -9.36 -23.23 -9.25
C GLN A 351 -10.13 -22.71 -8.04
N VAL A 352 -11.41 -23.06 -7.95
CA VAL A 352 -12.30 -22.70 -6.84
C VAL A 352 -12.69 -23.96 -6.10
N LYS A 353 -12.68 -23.91 -4.77
CA LYS A 353 -13.05 -25.02 -3.92
C LYS A 353 -14.55 -25.29 -4.06
N ASN A 354 -14.91 -26.49 -4.50
CA ASN A 354 -16.28 -26.96 -4.41
C ASN A 354 -16.60 -27.28 -2.96
N ARG A 355 -17.60 -26.60 -2.39
CA ARG A 355 -17.97 -26.73 -0.97
C ARG A 355 -18.57 -28.07 -0.61
N VAL A 356 -19.17 -28.77 -1.58
CA VAL A 356 -19.82 -30.07 -1.37
C VAL A 356 -18.78 -31.18 -1.38
N THR A 357 -17.90 -31.18 -2.37
CA THR A 357 -16.89 -32.24 -2.54
C THR A 357 -15.59 -31.96 -1.79
N GLY A 358 -15.31 -30.68 -1.48
CA GLY A 358 -14.05 -30.22 -0.91
C GLY A 358 -12.90 -30.10 -1.92
N LEU A 359 -13.11 -30.51 -3.18
CA LEU A 359 -12.12 -30.53 -4.25
C LEU A 359 -11.98 -29.17 -4.93
N TYR A 360 -10.85 -28.94 -5.63
CA TYR A 360 -10.58 -27.70 -6.35
C TYR A 360 -10.89 -27.87 -7.83
N GLU A 361 -11.97 -27.25 -8.29
CA GLU A 361 -12.43 -27.33 -9.68
C GLU A 361 -11.94 -26.11 -10.47
N LYS A 362 -11.73 -26.26 -11.78
CA LYS A 362 -11.36 -25.12 -12.65
C LYS A 362 -12.44 -24.02 -12.57
N LEU A 363 -12.00 -22.77 -12.58
CA LEU A 363 -12.88 -21.61 -12.65
C LEU A 363 -13.78 -21.70 -13.88
N ASP A 364 -15.09 -21.60 -13.66
CA ASP A 364 -16.10 -21.50 -14.71
C ASP A 364 -16.42 -20.03 -14.92
N PHE A 365 -16.13 -19.49 -16.10
CA PHE A 365 -16.26 -18.06 -16.38
C PHE A 365 -17.70 -17.54 -16.36
N GLU A 366 -18.68 -18.41 -16.63
CA GLU A 366 -20.10 -18.03 -16.68
C GLU A 366 -20.81 -18.24 -15.34
N LYS A 367 -20.25 -19.08 -14.47
CA LYS A 367 -20.79 -19.32 -13.13
C LYS A 367 -20.69 -18.07 -12.25
N VAL A 368 -21.75 -17.84 -11.46
CA VAL A 368 -21.76 -16.84 -10.38
C VAL A 368 -21.18 -17.47 -9.11
N TYR A 369 -20.26 -16.76 -8.49
CA TYR A 369 -19.64 -17.09 -7.21
C TYR A 369 -19.98 -16.02 -6.17
N TYR A 370 -20.08 -16.45 -4.92
CA TYR A 370 -20.22 -15.56 -3.77
C TYR A 370 -18.85 -15.26 -3.16
N LEU A 371 -18.42 -14.01 -3.29
CA LEU A 371 -17.11 -13.53 -2.83
C LEU A 371 -17.27 -12.79 -1.50
N ALA A 372 -16.64 -13.28 -0.44
CA ALA A 372 -16.46 -12.52 0.80
C ALA A 372 -15.16 -11.72 0.74
N THR A 373 -15.24 -10.43 1.04
CA THR A 373 -14.07 -9.55 1.09
C THR A 373 -14.29 -8.43 2.09
N ASN A 374 -13.42 -7.42 2.09
CA ASN A 374 -13.60 -6.21 2.89
C ASN A 374 -14.43 -5.15 2.14
N ASP A 375 -15.18 -4.32 2.86
CA ASP A 375 -16.07 -3.30 2.28
C ASP A 375 -15.36 -2.31 1.34
N PHE A 376 -14.07 -2.07 1.59
CA PHE A 376 -13.20 -1.29 0.74
C PHE A 376 -12.99 -1.91 -0.66
N LEU A 377 -12.59 -3.18 -0.74
CA LEU A 377 -12.44 -3.90 -2.01
C LEU A 377 -13.78 -4.09 -2.71
N ALA A 378 -14.84 -4.44 -1.97
CA ALA A 378 -16.18 -4.61 -2.52
C ALA A 378 -16.71 -3.32 -3.18
N ALA A 379 -16.23 -2.15 -2.73
CA ALA A 379 -16.55 -0.84 -3.31
C ALA A 379 -15.58 -0.40 -4.42
N GLY A 380 -14.64 -1.24 -4.85
CA GLY A 380 -13.67 -0.93 -5.90
C GLY A 380 -12.38 -0.23 -5.42
N GLY A 381 -12.11 -0.25 -4.12
CA GLY A 381 -10.84 0.19 -3.53
C GLY A 381 -9.64 -0.51 -4.18
N ASP A 382 -8.44 0.09 -4.12
CA ASP A 382 -7.21 -0.37 -4.79
C ASP A 382 -7.34 -0.58 -6.32
N GLY A 383 -8.40 0.00 -6.92
CA GLY A 383 -8.68 -0.08 -8.36
C GLY A 383 -9.34 -1.39 -8.78
N TYR A 384 -9.97 -2.11 -7.85
CA TYR A 384 -10.78 -3.31 -8.11
C TYR A 384 -12.14 -2.97 -8.74
N THR A 385 -12.14 -2.19 -9.83
CA THR A 385 -13.33 -1.64 -10.49
C THR A 385 -14.24 -2.69 -11.15
N MET A 386 -13.73 -3.92 -11.33
CA MET A 386 -14.54 -5.07 -11.75
C MET A 386 -15.47 -5.59 -10.65
N LEU A 387 -15.17 -5.25 -9.38
CA LEU A 387 -16.02 -5.54 -8.23
C LEU A 387 -17.06 -4.44 -8.05
N GLY A 388 -18.16 -4.77 -7.38
CA GLY A 388 -19.26 -3.86 -7.10
C GLY A 388 -20.60 -4.58 -7.10
N GLY A 389 -21.67 -3.79 -7.20
CA GLY A 389 -23.04 -4.31 -7.21
C GLY A 389 -23.70 -4.35 -5.83
N ALA A 390 -24.76 -5.14 -5.71
CA ALA A 390 -25.45 -5.35 -4.44
C ALA A 390 -24.53 -6.12 -3.48
N ARG A 391 -24.54 -5.71 -2.21
CA ARG A 391 -23.69 -6.29 -1.17
C ARG A 391 -24.49 -6.56 0.10
N GLU A 392 -24.12 -7.65 0.75
CA GLU A 392 -24.56 -7.97 2.10
C GLU A 392 -23.39 -7.67 3.04
N GLU A 393 -23.63 -6.87 4.08
CA GLU A 393 -22.60 -6.46 5.05
C GLU A 393 -22.69 -7.32 6.31
N GLY A 394 -21.54 -7.79 6.77
CA GLY A 394 -21.36 -8.55 8.00
C GLY A 394 -20.77 -7.68 9.13
N PRO A 395 -20.21 -8.31 10.19
CA PRO A 395 -19.53 -7.60 11.26
C PRO A 395 -18.22 -6.97 10.75
N SER A 396 -17.55 -6.24 11.64
CA SER A 396 -16.20 -5.77 11.39
C SER A 396 -15.23 -6.95 11.22
N MET A 397 -14.25 -6.81 10.33
CA MET A 397 -13.29 -7.87 10.02
C MET A 397 -12.46 -8.29 11.24
N ASP A 398 -12.10 -7.33 12.09
CA ASP A 398 -11.37 -7.56 13.33
C ASP A 398 -12.16 -8.45 14.29
N ALA A 399 -13.47 -8.24 14.44
CA ALA A 399 -14.33 -9.09 15.25
C ALA A 399 -14.43 -10.53 14.69
N ALA A 400 -14.63 -10.67 13.38
CA ALA A 400 -14.67 -11.99 12.75
C ALA A 400 -13.32 -12.72 12.82
N PHE A 401 -12.21 -11.99 12.72
CA PHE A 401 -10.87 -12.55 12.89
C PHE A 401 -10.60 -12.95 14.36
N GLU A 402 -11.00 -12.12 15.32
CA GLU A 402 -10.93 -12.45 16.75
C GLU A 402 -11.68 -13.75 17.06
N ASP A 403 -12.91 -13.90 16.56
CA ASP A 403 -13.71 -15.11 16.78
C ASP A 403 -13.15 -16.34 16.09
N TYR A 404 -12.58 -16.18 14.89
CA TYR A 404 -11.87 -17.26 14.21
C TYR A 404 -10.66 -17.74 15.02
N LEU A 405 -9.83 -16.82 15.52
CA LEU A 405 -8.63 -17.14 16.29
C LEU A 405 -8.92 -17.96 17.56
N LYS A 406 -10.08 -17.77 18.19
CA LYS A 406 -10.49 -18.54 19.40
C LYS A 406 -10.64 -20.03 19.14
N THR A 407 -10.86 -20.44 17.90
CA THR A 407 -11.17 -21.84 17.54
C THR A 407 -10.23 -22.44 16.51
N ALA A 408 -9.44 -21.62 15.81
CA ALA A 408 -8.55 -22.06 14.75
C ALA A 408 -7.33 -22.83 15.29
N ASP A 409 -6.97 -23.92 14.62
CA ASP A 409 -5.66 -24.55 14.78
C ASP A 409 -4.60 -23.71 14.06
N LEU A 410 -3.86 -22.89 14.81
CA LEU A 410 -2.85 -22.01 14.22
C LEU A 410 -1.60 -22.74 13.72
N THR A 411 -1.40 -24.02 14.05
CA THR A 411 -0.21 -24.77 13.60
C THR A 411 -0.21 -25.02 12.10
N GLN A 412 -1.38 -25.03 11.45
CA GLN A 412 -1.50 -25.12 9.99
C GLN A 412 -0.87 -23.92 9.24
N TYR A 413 -0.61 -22.81 9.95
CA TYR A 413 -0.01 -21.58 9.42
C TYR A 413 1.49 -21.48 9.72
N GLU A 414 2.18 -22.59 9.97
CA GLU A 414 3.62 -22.59 10.32
C GLU A 414 4.52 -22.00 9.23
N LYS A 415 4.23 -22.27 7.96
CA LYS A 415 5.04 -21.77 6.83
C LYS A 415 4.66 -20.34 6.51
N VAL A 416 5.59 -19.40 6.77
CA VAL A 416 5.39 -17.95 6.59
C VAL A 416 4.91 -17.58 5.18
N ASN A 417 5.54 -18.13 4.14
CA ASN A 417 5.18 -17.93 2.74
C ASN A 417 4.84 -19.29 2.10
N PRO A 418 3.60 -19.76 2.22
CA PRO A 418 3.30 -21.15 1.90
C PRO A 418 3.34 -21.47 0.40
N ASN A 419 3.06 -20.51 -0.48
CA ASN A 419 2.95 -20.69 -1.94
C ASN A 419 1.98 -21.84 -2.29
N SER A 420 0.80 -21.81 -1.67
CA SER A 420 -0.19 -22.91 -1.65
C SER A 420 -1.57 -22.52 -2.20
N ARG A 421 -1.87 -21.22 -2.25
CA ARG A 421 -3.11 -20.62 -2.73
C ARG A 421 -2.85 -19.58 -3.80
N THR A 422 -1.81 -18.76 -3.65
CA THR A 422 -1.30 -17.87 -4.70
C THR A 422 0.06 -18.39 -5.13
N ILE A 423 0.05 -19.28 -6.13
CA ILE A 423 1.14 -20.21 -6.44
C ILE A 423 1.94 -19.69 -7.63
N SER A 424 3.13 -19.16 -7.35
CA SER A 424 4.09 -18.71 -8.37
C SER A 424 4.84 -19.91 -8.96
N VAL A 425 4.81 -20.07 -10.27
CA VAL A 425 5.40 -21.20 -11.02
C VAL A 425 5.97 -20.76 -12.37
N ASP A 426 6.91 -21.53 -12.93
CA ASP A 426 7.37 -21.34 -14.31
C ASP A 426 6.43 -22.07 -15.29
N SER A 427 5.79 -21.31 -16.18
CA SER A 427 4.85 -21.83 -17.19
C SER A 427 5.46 -22.90 -18.11
N LYS A 428 6.78 -22.95 -18.27
CA LYS A 428 7.48 -23.98 -19.08
C LYS A 428 7.46 -25.36 -18.43
N THR A 429 7.40 -25.39 -17.10
CA THR A 429 7.44 -26.64 -16.31
C THR A 429 6.10 -26.97 -15.66
N PHE A 430 5.24 -25.96 -15.51
CA PHE A 430 3.93 -26.11 -14.93
C PHE A 430 3.04 -27.01 -15.79
N LYS A 431 2.44 -28.01 -15.14
CA LYS A 431 1.31 -28.75 -15.65
C LYS A 431 0.27 -28.77 -14.54
N LEU A 432 -0.91 -28.22 -14.82
CA LEU A 432 -2.02 -28.36 -13.90
C LEU A 432 -2.39 -29.84 -13.84
N ALA A 433 -2.29 -30.46 -12.67
CA ALA A 433 -2.73 -31.83 -12.49
C ALA A 433 -4.23 -31.88 -12.82
N GLU A 434 -4.60 -32.59 -13.88
CA GLU A 434 -5.99 -32.99 -14.08
C GLU A 434 -6.30 -33.99 -12.95
N GLU A 435 -7.15 -33.59 -12.00
CA GLU A 435 -7.45 -34.43 -10.84
C GLU A 435 -7.90 -35.83 -11.28
N GLN A 436 -7.31 -36.81 -10.59
CA GLN A 436 -7.59 -38.24 -10.69
C GLN A 436 -9.05 -38.52 -10.30
N GLY A 437 -9.95 -38.31 -11.25
CA GLY A 437 -11.35 -38.76 -11.22
C GLY A 437 -11.55 -40.12 -11.90
N LYS A 438 -10.62 -41.07 -11.75
CA LYS A 438 -10.81 -42.46 -12.16
C LYS A 438 -10.40 -43.41 -11.04
N GLU A 439 -11.41 -43.79 -10.27
CA GLU A 439 -11.68 -45.15 -9.79
C GLU A 439 -10.46 -45.96 -9.30
N GLN A 440 -10.26 -45.95 -7.99
CA GLN A 440 -9.40 -46.91 -7.31
C GLN A 440 -10.24 -48.18 -7.06
N GLU A 441 -10.08 -49.18 -7.93
CA GLU A 441 -10.63 -50.53 -7.69
C GLU A 441 -9.87 -51.19 -6.51
N PRO A 442 -10.54 -51.88 -5.57
CA PRO A 442 -9.89 -52.37 -4.37
C PRO A 442 -9.14 -53.68 -4.63
N ALA A 443 -7.81 -53.66 -4.52
CA ALA A 443 -7.00 -54.88 -4.51
C ALA A 443 -7.08 -55.57 -3.13
N LYS A 444 -7.56 -56.82 -3.13
CA LYS A 444 -7.53 -57.77 -1.99
C LYS A 444 -6.08 -58.24 -1.71
N PRO A 445 -5.75 -58.70 -0.49
CA PRO A 445 -4.38 -58.89 -0.04
C PRO A 445 -3.85 -60.31 -0.35
N GLU A 446 -2.55 -60.42 -0.67
CA GLU A 446 -1.83 -61.69 -0.68
C GLU A 446 -0.62 -61.69 0.28
N LYS A 447 -0.35 -62.90 0.76
CA LYS A 447 0.41 -63.30 1.95
C LYS A 447 1.93 -63.32 1.76
N ASP A 448 2.60 -63.24 2.90
CA ASP A 448 3.99 -63.60 3.17
C ASP A 448 4.46 -64.92 2.51
N SER A 449 5.74 -64.95 2.12
CA SER A 449 6.66 -66.00 2.56
C SER A 449 8.13 -65.68 2.19
N ALA A 450 9.00 -65.72 3.20
CA ALA A 450 10.44 -65.85 3.05
C ALA A 450 10.83 -67.30 2.68
N THR A 451 11.97 -67.52 2.00
CA THR A 451 13.23 -68.15 2.50
C THR A 451 14.18 -68.55 1.33
N ASN A 452 15.48 -68.34 1.55
CA ASN A 452 16.73 -68.67 0.80
C ASN A 452 16.91 -70.19 0.44
N PRO A 453 17.97 -70.74 -0.25
CA PRO A 453 19.37 -70.26 -0.36
C PRO A 453 20.24 -70.59 -1.64
N ALA A 454 21.46 -70.00 -1.65
CA ALA A 454 22.78 -70.54 -2.08
C ALA A 454 23.30 -70.53 -3.54
N LYS A 455 24.61 -70.18 -3.61
CA LYS A 455 25.58 -69.95 -4.73
C LYS A 455 26.21 -71.27 -5.26
N PRO A 456 26.94 -71.27 -6.39
CA PRO A 456 28.41 -71.16 -6.31
C PRO A 456 29.07 -70.30 -7.43
N GLU A 457 30.39 -70.18 -7.32
CA GLU A 457 31.28 -69.09 -7.74
C GLU A 457 32.28 -69.52 -8.85
N LYS A 458 32.73 -68.60 -9.73
CA LYS A 458 34.14 -68.40 -10.17
C LYS A 458 34.33 -67.28 -11.21
N ASP A 459 35.04 -66.22 -10.79
CA ASP A 459 36.25 -65.56 -11.34
C ASP A 459 36.45 -65.37 -12.86
N GLN A 460 37.07 -64.30 -13.41
CA GLN A 460 37.83 -63.13 -12.92
C GLN A 460 38.09 -62.18 -14.12
N ALA A 461 38.23 -60.86 -13.91
CA ALA A 461 39.36 -60.05 -14.46
C ALA A 461 39.25 -58.52 -14.18
N VAL A 462 40.19 -58.07 -13.36
CA VAL A 462 41.02 -56.84 -13.44
C VAL A 462 40.48 -55.48 -12.92
N THR A 463 41.13 -55.10 -11.81
CA THR A 463 41.25 -53.90 -10.96
C THR A 463 42.12 -52.77 -11.57
N PRO A 464 42.44 -51.64 -10.88
CA PRO A 464 41.84 -51.00 -9.70
C PRO A 464 41.64 -49.47 -9.83
N THR A 465 40.98 -48.87 -8.85
CA THR A 465 40.91 -47.43 -8.60
C THR A 465 41.39 -47.10 -7.18
N LYS A 466 41.68 -45.80 -6.96
CA LYS A 466 41.73 -45.04 -5.69
C LYS A 466 43.05 -45.11 -4.87
N PRO A 467 43.28 -44.20 -3.87
CA PRO A 467 42.52 -43.03 -3.40
C PRO A 467 43.38 -41.76 -3.10
N GLY A 468 42.75 -40.70 -2.58
CA GLY A 468 43.38 -39.40 -2.29
C GLY A 468 43.79 -39.11 -0.84
N LYS A 469 43.98 -37.79 -0.60
CA LYS A 469 44.22 -36.99 0.64
C LYS A 469 45.60 -37.06 1.31
N ASN A 470 46.31 -35.92 1.37
CA ASN A 470 46.45 -35.09 2.59
C ASN A 470 47.31 -33.82 2.43
N GLN A 471 46.80 -32.74 3.07
CA GLN A 471 47.41 -31.67 3.88
C GLN A 471 48.62 -30.79 3.46
N GLU A 472 48.39 -29.49 3.73
CA GLU A 472 49.26 -28.43 4.32
C GLU A 472 50.46 -27.86 3.55
N THR A 473 50.41 -26.55 3.25
CA THR A 473 51.18 -25.49 3.96
C THR A 473 51.04 -24.11 3.26
N THR A 474 50.79 -23.06 4.05
CA THR A 474 50.99 -21.61 3.76
C THR A 474 52.50 -21.27 3.57
N PRO A 475 52.98 -20.06 3.15
CA PRO A 475 52.34 -18.73 3.20
C PRO A 475 52.66 -17.71 2.06
N ALA A 476 51.97 -16.55 2.14
CA ALA A 476 52.40 -15.17 1.84
C ALA A 476 53.06 -14.77 0.50
N GLY A 477 52.56 -13.66 -0.10
CA GLY A 477 53.34 -12.90 -1.09
C GLY A 477 52.56 -11.85 -1.86
N SER A 478 52.59 -10.62 -1.34
CA SER A 478 52.39 -9.31 -1.96
C SER A 478 52.43 -9.17 -3.50
N GLY A 479 51.58 -8.28 -4.03
CA GLY A 479 51.78 -7.68 -5.35
C GLY A 479 50.76 -6.57 -5.64
N LYS A 480 51.15 -5.32 -5.39
CA LYS A 480 50.50 -4.12 -5.91
C LYS A 480 50.57 -4.14 -7.45
N ASP A 481 49.58 -3.58 -8.14
CA ASP A 481 49.83 -2.46 -9.05
C ASP A 481 48.53 -1.80 -9.52
N ALA A 482 48.57 -0.47 -9.50
CA ALA A 482 47.62 0.42 -10.12
C ALA A 482 47.96 0.57 -11.61
N VAL A 483 46.96 0.87 -12.45
CA VAL A 483 46.94 2.03 -13.38
C VAL A 483 45.62 2.03 -14.18
N LYS A 484 45.13 3.26 -14.33
CA LYS A 484 43.89 3.83 -14.88
C LYS A 484 43.89 3.83 -16.44
N PRO A 485 42.97 4.53 -17.15
CA PRO A 485 41.59 4.19 -17.53
C PRO A 485 41.38 4.08 -19.08
N GLY A 486 40.24 3.54 -19.51
CA GLY A 486 39.90 3.44 -20.94
C GLY A 486 38.43 3.69 -21.29
N LYS A 487 38.18 4.91 -21.80
CA LYS A 487 37.17 5.35 -22.79
C LYS A 487 35.66 5.06 -22.60
N VAL A 488 34.97 6.19 -22.50
CA VAL A 488 33.58 6.51 -22.88
C VAL A 488 33.26 6.04 -24.30
N GLN A 489 32.08 5.44 -24.50
CA GLN A 489 31.42 5.38 -25.80
C GLN A 489 29.92 5.66 -25.63
N THR A 490 29.53 6.81 -26.17
CA THR A 490 28.17 7.27 -26.44
C THR A 490 27.53 6.41 -27.52
N THR A 491 26.26 6.02 -27.35
CA THR A 491 25.42 5.50 -28.43
C THR A 491 24.10 6.26 -28.49
N THR A 492 23.85 6.84 -29.66
CA THR A 492 22.59 7.47 -30.09
C THR A 492 21.60 6.37 -30.51
N PRO A 493 20.28 6.51 -30.31
CA PRO A 493 19.31 5.52 -30.77
C PRO A 493 19.04 5.65 -32.28
N ALA A 494 18.98 4.49 -32.94
CA ALA A 494 18.61 4.33 -34.33
C ALA A 494 17.08 4.37 -34.51
N THR A 495 16.67 5.01 -35.60
CA THR A 495 15.36 4.96 -36.23
C THR A 495 15.02 3.53 -36.70
N SER A 496 13.75 3.15 -36.60
CA SER A 496 13.17 2.11 -37.45
C SER A 496 11.77 2.51 -37.88
N GLU A 497 11.63 2.73 -39.18
CA GLU A 497 10.36 2.70 -39.90
C GLU A 497 10.00 1.24 -40.17
N THR A 498 8.72 0.89 -40.11
CA THR A 498 8.13 -0.05 -41.07
C THR A 498 6.62 0.13 -41.15
N ASP A 499 6.19 0.23 -42.40
CA ASP A 499 4.84 0.36 -42.92
C ASP A 499 3.80 -0.61 -42.36
N SER A 500 2.56 -0.13 -42.27
CA SER A 500 1.35 -0.89 -42.58
C SER A 500 0.22 0.06 -42.96
N THR A 501 0.00 0.22 -44.26
CA THR A 501 -1.23 0.73 -44.86
C THR A 501 -2.34 -0.34 -44.71
N THR A 502 -3.59 0.01 -44.44
CA THR A 502 -4.65 0.08 -45.47
C THR A 502 -5.95 0.70 -44.92
N LYS A 503 -6.39 1.79 -45.60
CA LYS A 503 -7.74 2.32 -45.87
C LYS A 503 -8.78 2.47 -44.76
N ILE A 504 -9.15 3.73 -44.49
CA ILE A 504 -10.56 4.19 -44.50
C ILE A 504 -10.66 5.47 -45.35
N THR A 505 -11.76 5.51 -46.11
CA THR A 505 -12.13 6.36 -47.25
C THR A 505 -12.31 7.85 -46.91
N GLN A 506 -11.90 8.71 -47.85
CA GLN A 506 -12.17 10.15 -47.90
C GLN A 506 -13.66 10.47 -48.11
N SER A 507 -14.11 11.60 -47.58
CA SER A 507 -14.93 12.52 -48.35
C SER A 507 -14.52 13.97 -48.05
N GLU A 508 -14.18 14.67 -49.12
CA GLU A 508 -13.70 16.04 -49.20
C GLU A 508 -14.87 17.04 -49.05
N LYS A 509 -14.61 18.24 -48.52
CA LYS A 509 -14.61 19.45 -49.36
C LYS A 509 -14.07 20.69 -48.65
N ASP A 510 -13.23 21.37 -49.41
CA ASP A 510 -12.54 22.63 -49.15
C ASP A 510 -13.46 23.82 -48.87
N GLN A 511 -12.95 24.78 -48.08
CA GLN A 511 -12.70 26.13 -48.61
C GLN A 511 -11.71 26.91 -47.74
N ALA A 512 -10.72 27.49 -48.42
CA ALA A 512 -9.65 28.30 -47.85
C ALA A 512 -10.03 29.78 -47.78
N THR A 513 -9.64 30.47 -46.70
CA THR A 513 -9.19 31.88 -46.70
C THR A 513 -8.30 32.16 -45.47
N LYS A 514 -7.18 32.85 -45.69
CA LYS A 514 -6.15 33.26 -44.70
C LYS A 514 -6.35 34.78 -44.37
N PRO A 515 -5.54 35.40 -43.49
CA PRO A 515 -5.72 35.58 -42.03
C PRO A 515 -6.09 37.03 -41.61
N THR A 516 -6.58 37.25 -40.39
CA THR A 516 -6.61 38.59 -39.77
C THR A 516 -6.29 38.53 -38.28
N GLN A 517 -5.44 39.47 -37.84
CA GLN A 517 -4.92 39.67 -36.48
C GLN A 517 -6.00 40.11 -35.45
N PRO A 518 -5.70 40.07 -34.13
CA PRO A 518 -6.70 39.88 -33.08
C PRO A 518 -7.41 41.16 -32.66
N SER A 519 -8.74 41.09 -32.50
CA SER A 519 -9.52 42.13 -31.83
C SER A 519 -9.41 41.98 -30.31
N THR A 520 -8.86 43.01 -29.67
CA THR A 520 -8.87 43.23 -28.22
C THR A 520 -10.29 43.45 -27.72
N VAL A 521 -10.79 42.55 -26.88
CA VAL A 521 -11.99 42.79 -26.06
C VAL A 521 -11.54 43.22 -24.68
N LYS A 522 -11.80 44.49 -24.33
CA LYS A 522 -11.68 45.00 -22.97
C LYS A 522 -12.78 44.37 -22.11
N VAL A 523 -12.41 43.62 -21.07
CA VAL A 523 -13.35 43.18 -20.03
C VAL A 523 -13.18 44.09 -18.83
N ASP A 524 -14.27 44.77 -18.47
CA ASP A 524 -14.36 45.79 -17.43
C ASP A 524 -14.54 45.09 -16.06
N TYR A 525 -13.55 45.19 -15.16
CA TYR A 525 -13.62 44.61 -13.82
C TYR A 525 -14.36 45.56 -12.86
N LYS A 526 -15.69 45.47 -12.83
CA LYS A 526 -16.52 46.04 -11.76
C LYS A 526 -17.15 44.95 -10.90
N VAL A 527 -16.33 44.17 -10.18
CA VAL A 527 -16.80 43.37 -9.03
C VAL A 527 -15.69 43.27 -7.96
N ALA A 528 -15.05 44.40 -7.62
CA ALA A 528 -14.07 44.45 -6.52
C ALA A 528 -14.69 44.92 -5.17
N ASP A 529 -15.92 45.47 -5.17
CA ASP A 529 -16.50 46.12 -3.98
C ASP A 529 -17.64 45.32 -3.31
N LYS A 530 -17.64 43.98 -3.37
CA LYS A 530 -18.62 43.15 -2.63
C LYS A 530 -18.04 42.04 -1.75
N PHE A 531 -16.73 42.02 -1.52
CA PHE A 531 -16.09 41.06 -0.60
C PHE A 531 -15.77 41.64 0.78
N THR A 532 -16.70 42.42 1.36
CA THR A 532 -16.63 42.85 2.77
C THR A 532 -17.52 42.06 3.72
N ASP A 533 -18.33 41.11 3.25
CA ASP A 533 -19.07 40.23 4.15
C ASP A 533 -18.29 38.94 4.43
N LYS A 534 -17.64 38.93 5.60
CA LYS A 534 -17.22 37.71 6.28
C LYS A 534 -18.45 36.86 6.60
N THR A 535 -18.92 36.06 5.65
CA THR A 535 -19.73 34.89 5.99
C THR A 535 -18.83 33.90 6.69
N VAL A 536 -18.88 33.92 8.01
CA VAL A 536 -18.42 32.83 8.87
C VAL A 536 -19.16 31.58 8.40
N VAL A 537 -18.45 30.68 7.73
CA VAL A 537 -18.92 29.30 7.55
C VAL A 537 -19.02 28.74 8.96
N SER A 538 -20.25 28.60 9.46
CA SER A 538 -20.54 27.97 10.74
C SER A 538 -19.77 26.67 10.85
N GLU A 539 -19.20 26.38 12.02
CA GLU A 539 -18.63 25.09 12.42
C GLU A 539 -19.64 23.96 12.12
N LYS A 540 -19.64 23.48 10.88
CA LYS A 540 -20.34 22.26 10.53
C LYS A 540 -19.42 21.16 11.03
N LEU A 541 -19.78 20.61 12.20
CA LEU A 541 -19.19 19.39 12.74
C LEU A 541 -18.93 18.42 11.58
N LEU A 542 -17.69 17.93 11.51
CA LEU A 542 -17.33 16.83 10.64
C LEU A 542 -18.34 15.68 10.85
N PRO A 543 -18.84 15.04 9.78
CA PRO A 543 -19.76 13.92 9.94
C PRO A 543 -19.13 12.86 10.83
N ASN A 544 -19.86 12.45 11.86
CA ASN A 544 -19.45 11.42 12.80
C ASN A 544 -19.31 10.10 12.04
N THR A 545 -18.08 9.60 11.87
CA THR A 545 -17.80 8.32 11.21
C THR A 545 -17.80 7.14 12.18
N GLY A 546 -18.15 7.35 13.45
CA GLY A 546 -18.40 6.27 14.42
C GLY A 546 -19.84 5.77 14.32
N SER A 547 -20.05 4.45 14.42
CA SER A 547 -21.39 3.85 14.40
C SER A 547 -22.26 4.40 15.55
N GLU A 548 -23.51 4.75 15.28
CA GLU A 548 -24.45 5.29 16.30
C GLU A 548 -24.72 4.31 17.45
N GLN A 549 -24.42 3.01 17.26
CA GLN A 549 -24.51 1.99 18.30
C GLN A 549 -23.57 2.25 19.48
N SER A 550 -22.42 2.90 19.28
CA SER A 550 -21.46 3.18 20.35
C SER A 550 -21.96 4.27 21.32
N ILE A 551 -22.67 5.28 20.81
CA ILE A 551 -23.26 6.35 21.63
C ILE A 551 -24.41 5.81 22.47
N PHE A 552 -25.25 4.93 21.90
CA PHE A 552 -26.35 4.32 22.63
C PHE A 552 -25.86 3.40 23.75
N MET A 553 -24.80 2.63 23.51
CA MET A 553 -24.15 1.81 24.56
C MET A 553 -23.49 2.65 25.66
N MET A 554 -22.87 3.79 25.32
CA MET A 554 -22.33 4.72 26.33
C MET A 554 -23.44 5.34 27.20
N LEU A 555 -24.56 5.75 26.61
CA LEU A 555 -25.71 6.28 27.34
C LEU A 555 -26.35 5.22 28.25
N LEU A 556 -26.47 3.97 27.77
CA LEU A 556 -27.00 2.87 28.56
C LEU A 556 -26.07 2.53 29.74
N GLY A 557 -24.76 2.56 29.52
CA GLY A 557 -23.75 2.38 30.57
C GLY A 557 -23.78 3.47 31.65
N MET A 558 -24.01 4.73 31.27
CA MET A 558 -24.16 5.83 32.24
C MET A 558 -25.44 5.71 33.07
N ILE A 559 -26.56 5.29 32.46
CA ILE A 559 -27.83 5.09 33.17
C ILE A 559 -27.71 3.94 34.17
N LEU A 560 -27.12 2.82 33.77
CA LEU A 560 -26.91 1.66 34.65
C LEU A 560 -25.94 1.98 35.80
N GLY A 561 -24.86 2.72 35.53
CA GLY A 561 -23.92 3.19 36.55
C GLY A 561 -24.56 4.13 37.58
N ALA A 562 -25.43 5.05 37.13
CA ALA A 562 -26.16 5.95 38.02
C ALA A 562 -27.18 5.21 38.90
N THR A 563 -27.86 4.18 38.38
CA THR A 563 -28.78 3.37 39.18
C THR A 563 -28.05 2.53 40.24
N ALA A 564 -26.88 1.97 39.92
CA ALA A 564 -26.08 1.20 40.87
C ALA A 564 -25.52 2.06 42.03
N LEU A 565 -25.11 3.29 41.74
CA LEU A 565 -24.67 4.27 42.74
C LEU A 565 -25.81 4.74 43.65
N TRP A 566 -27.05 4.76 43.17
CA TRP A 566 -28.20 5.17 43.97
C TRP A 566 -28.75 4.04 44.85
N THR A 567 -28.66 2.78 44.41
CA THR A 567 -29.01 1.61 45.23
C THR A 567 -27.98 1.33 46.33
N SER A 568 -26.70 1.59 46.10
CA SER A 568 -25.65 1.40 47.11
C SER A 568 -25.70 2.43 48.25
N ARG A 569 -26.15 3.67 47.99
CA ARG A 569 -26.27 4.72 49.01
C ARG A 569 -27.50 4.60 49.93
N LYS A 570 -28.39 3.62 49.72
CA LYS A 570 -29.59 3.40 50.55
C LYS A 570 -29.42 2.30 51.62
N GLN A 571 -28.25 1.66 51.72
CA GLN A 571 -27.97 0.63 52.73
C GLN A 571 -27.09 1.10 53.91
N GLU A 572 -26.69 2.36 53.96
CA GLU A 572 -26.06 2.95 55.15
C GLU A 572 -26.87 4.14 55.65
N LYS A 573 -27.94 3.85 56.41
CA LYS A 573 -28.46 4.68 57.50
C LYS A 573 -29.42 3.90 58.37
#